data_AF-A0A2V7WB46-F1
#
_entry.id   AF-A0A2V7WB46-F1
#
_cell.length_a   1.000
_cell.length_b   1.000
_cell.length_c   1.000
_cell.angle_alpha   90.00
_cell.angle_beta   90.00
_cell.angle_gamma   90.00
#
_symmetry.space_group_name_H-M   'P 1'
#
loop_
_entity.id
_entity.type
_entity.pdbx_description
1 polymer ?
#
loop_
_entity_poly.entity_id
_entity_poly.type
_entity_poly.pdbx_seq_one_letter_code
_entity_poly.pdbx_strand_id
1 'polypeptide(L)'
;MRRNQKGFTLIELLIVVAIIGILAAIAIPNLLTAMQRSKQKRTMADMRTIATAWEARATDVNRYNAAGVTLPTVSVSAATLGNYLSPTYVKTFPQRDGWGNDWN
;
A
#
# COMPACT_ATOMS: atom_id res chain seq x y z
N MET A 1 -20.45 54.01 -17.71
CA MET A 1 -19.74 53.65 -16.46
C MET A 1 -18.52 52.80 -16.82
N ARG A 2 -17.30 53.34 -16.79
CA ARG A 2 -16.08 52.57 -17.13
C ARG A 2 -15.66 51.76 -15.91
N ARG A 3 -15.71 50.44 -16.04
CA ARG A 3 -15.31 49.50 -15.01
C ARG A 3 -13.78 49.51 -14.95
N ASN A 4 -13.19 50.01 -13.85
CA ASN A 4 -11.75 49.91 -13.61
C ASN A 4 -11.37 48.42 -13.53
N GLN A 5 -10.87 47.87 -14.63
CA GLN A 5 -10.23 46.56 -14.63
C GLN A 5 -8.86 46.72 -13.96
N LYS A 6 -8.76 46.34 -12.69
CA LYS A 6 -7.46 46.20 -12.02
C LYS A 6 -6.77 44.99 -12.65
N GLY A 7 -5.76 45.24 -13.48
CA GLY A 7 -4.92 44.19 -14.04
C GLY A 7 -4.06 43.55 -12.95
N PHE A 8 -3.94 42.22 -13.01
CA PHE A 8 -3.07 41.43 -12.14
C PHE A 8 -1.61 41.85 -12.37
N THR A 9 -0.87 42.19 -11.32
CA THR A 9 0.54 42.56 -11.48
C THR A 9 1.43 41.32 -11.56
N LEU A 10 2.49 41.38 -12.37
CA LEU A 10 3.45 40.27 -12.44
C LEU A 10 4.16 40.03 -11.10
N ILE A 11 4.33 41.08 -10.29
CA ILE A 11 4.94 40.98 -8.96
C ILE A 11 4.04 40.24 -7.96
N GLU A 12 2.72 40.43 -8.03
CA GLU A 12 1.76 39.64 -7.24
C GLU A 12 1.87 38.15 -7.59
N LEU A 13 1.99 37.81 -8.87
CA LEU A 13 2.16 36.41 -9.28
C LEU A 13 3.49 35.84 -8.80
N LEU A 14 4.55 36.64 -8.90
CA LEU A 14 5.92 36.23 -8.57
C LEU A 14 6.07 35.90 -7.08
N ILE A 15 5.53 36.73 -6.18
CA ILE A 15 5.60 36.48 -4.74
C ILE A 15 4.79 35.23 -4.37
N VAL A 16 3.64 35.01 -5.01
CA VAL A 16 2.81 33.83 -4.75
C VAL A 16 3.52 32.54 -5.12
N VAL A 17 4.11 32.46 -6.32
CA VAL A 17 4.84 31.25 -6.73
C VAL A 17 6.13 31.05 -5.92
N ALA A 18 6.76 32.13 -5.44
CA ALA A 18 7.90 32.04 -4.54
C ALA A 18 7.52 31.41 -3.19
N ILE A 19 6.42 31.86 -2.58
CA ILE A 19 5.93 31.29 -1.31
C ILE A 19 5.49 29.83 -1.50
N ILE A 20 4.71 29.53 -2.56
CA ILE A 20 4.31 28.15 -2.88
C ILE A 20 5.54 27.27 -3.11
N GLY A 21 6.58 27.79 -3.78
CA GLY A 21 7.84 27.08 -3.99
C GLY A 21 8.54 26.69 -2.69
N ILE A 22 8.62 27.60 -1.71
CA ILE A 22 9.20 27.33 -0.39
C ILE A 22 8.37 26.27 0.36
N LEU A 23 7.04 26.42 0.37
CA LEU A 23 6.15 25.47 1.03
C LEU A 23 6.25 24.07 0.38
N ALA A 24 6.29 24.01 -0.96
CA ALA A 24 6.41 22.77 -1.71
C ALA A 24 7.75 22.07 -1.43
N ALA A 25 8.85 22.81 -1.33
CA ALA A 25 10.18 22.26 -1.05
C ALA A 25 10.22 21.50 0.30
N ILE A 26 9.48 21.95 1.31
CA ILE A 26 9.41 21.30 2.63
C ILE A 26 8.32 20.21 2.64
N ALA A 27 7.17 20.47 2.02
CA ALA A 27 6.02 19.59 2.08
C ALA A 27 6.17 18.31 1.25
N ILE A 28 6.74 18.40 0.04
CA ILE A 28 6.89 17.26 -0.89
C ILE A 28 7.71 16.11 -0.28
N PRO A 29 8.93 16.30 0.27
CA PRO A 29 9.70 15.18 0.83
C PRO A 29 9.01 14.52 2.02
N ASN A 30 8.34 15.31 2.86
CA ASN A 30 7.56 14.80 3.98
C ASN A 30 6.35 13.98 3.50
N LEU A 31 5.65 14.45 2.48
CA LEU A 31 4.54 13.74 1.86
C LEU A 31 4.98 12.40 1.27
N LEU A 32 6.08 12.38 0.51
CA LEU A 32 6.63 11.15 -0.08
C LEU A 32 6.97 10.11 0.99
N THR A 33 7.59 10.55 2.10
CA THR A 33 7.92 9.67 3.23
C THR A 33 6.66 9.16 3.93
N ALA A 34 5.65 10.01 4.12
CA ALA A 34 4.37 9.62 4.70
C ALA A 34 3.64 8.58 3.82
N MET A 35 3.66 8.76 2.50
CA MET A 35 3.11 7.80 1.55
C MET A 35 3.84 6.45 1.63
N GLN A 36 5.17 6.44 1.66
CA GLN A 36 5.95 5.20 1.81
C GLN A 36 5.61 4.46 3.11
N ARG A 37 5.54 5.18 4.24
CA ARG A 37 5.13 4.62 5.53
C ARG A 37 3.70 4.06 5.49
N SER A 38 2.79 4.73 4.80
CA SER A 38 1.42 4.26 4.61
C SER A 38 1.37 2.96 3.80
N LYS A 39 2.15 2.88 2.71
CA LYS A 39 2.28 1.65 1.90
C LYS A 39 2.84 0.50 2.74
N GLN A 40 3.91 0.76 3.50
CA GLN A 40 4.51 -0.24 4.39
C GLN A 40 3.51 -0.74 5.44
N LYS A 41 2.78 0.16 6.11
CA LYS A 41 1.76 -0.21 7.10
C LYS A 41 0.64 -1.05 6.49
N ARG A 42 0.20 -0.73 5.27
CA ARG A 42 -0.78 -1.53 4.53
C ARG A 42 -0.26 -2.94 4.28
N THR A 43 0.93 -3.06 3.70
CA THR A 43 1.56 -4.38 3.46
C THR A 43 1.70 -5.19 4.74
N MET A 44 2.11 -4.57 5.86
CA MET A 44 2.20 -5.25 7.16
C MET A 44 0.83 -5.73 7.67
N ALA A 45 -0.23 -4.95 7.48
CA ALA A 45 -1.59 -5.35 7.84
C ALA A 45 -2.08 -6.53 6.98
N ASP A 46 -1.79 -6.49 5.68
CA ASP A 46 -2.10 -7.58 4.75
C ASP A 46 -1.36 -8.87 5.15
N MET A 47 -0.06 -8.79 5.46
CA MET A 47 0.72 -9.94 5.95
C MET A 47 0.17 -10.55 7.24
N ARG A 48 -0.27 -9.72 8.20
CA ARG A 48 -0.91 -10.20 9.44
C ARG A 48 -2.24 -10.90 9.16
N THR A 49 -3.01 -10.37 8.22
CA THR A 49 -4.27 -11.00 7.78
C THR A 49 -4.00 -12.37 7.15
N ILE A 50 -2.97 -12.48 6.31
CA ILE A 50 -2.57 -13.77 5.73
C ILE A 50 -2.10 -14.75 6.82
N ALA A 51 -1.27 -14.30 7.76
CA ALA A 51 -0.76 -15.15 8.84
C ALA A 51 -1.88 -15.71 9.72
N THR A 52 -2.80 -14.85 10.15
CA THR A 52 -3.96 -15.26 10.96
C THR A 52 -4.89 -16.21 10.20
N ALA A 53 -5.13 -15.97 8.90
CA ALA A 53 -5.89 -16.89 8.06
C ALA A 53 -5.18 -18.25 7.92
N TRP A 54 -3.85 -18.25 7.81
CA TRP A 54 -3.06 -19.47 7.71
C TRP A 54 -3.06 -20.27 9.02
N GLU A 55 -2.96 -19.60 10.17
CA GLU A 55 -3.08 -20.23 11.49
C GLU A 55 -4.46 -20.85 11.72
N ALA A 56 -5.52 -20.16 11.31
CA ALA A 56 -6.88 -20.68 11.37
C ALA A 56 -7.02 -21.95 10.52
N ARG A 57 -6.53 -21.91 9.27
CA ARG A 57 -6.51 -23.09 8.41
C ARG A 57 -5.69 -24.24 9.00
N ALA A 58 -4.49 -23.93 9.53
CA ALA A 58 -3.60 -24.94 10.09
C ALA A 58 -4.23 -25.64 11.30
N THR A 59 -5.04 -24.94 12.07
CA THR A 59 -5.82 -25.50 13.19
C THR A 59 -6.87 -26.48 12.68
N ASP A 60 -7.63 -26.11 11.65
CA ASP A 60 -8.69 -26.96 11.08
C ASP A 60 -8.14 -28.22 10.39
N VAL A 61 -7.02 -28.10 9.68
CA VAL A 61 -6.37 -29.25 9.00
C VAL A 61 -5.34 -29.96 9.89
N ASN A 62 -5.19 -29.52 11.15
CA ASN A 62 -4.20 -29.97 12.13
C ASN A 62 -2.76 -30.05 11.58
N ARG A 63 -2.41 -29.11 10.69
CA ARG A 63 -1.20 -29.14 9.85
C ARG A 63 -0.83 -27.74 9.35
N TYR A 64 0.36 -27.25 9.71
CA TYR A 64 0.92 -26.02 9.11
C TYR A 64 1.45 -26.25 7.68
N ASN A 65 1.89 -27.48 7.37
CA ASN A 65 2.21 -27.96 6.03
C ASN A 65 1.59 -29.37 5.84
N ALA A 66 1.36 -29.81 4.60
CA ALA A 66 1.08 -31.24 4.41
C ALA A 66 2.28 -32.03 4.97
N ALA A 67 2.05 -32.86 5.99
CA ALA A 67 3.08 -33.75 6.53
C ALA A 67 3.70 -34.54 5.38
N GLY A 68 5.00 -34.34 5.11
CA GLY A 68 5.72 -34.90 3.97
C GLY A 68 6.18 -33.89 2.91
N VAL A 69 5.81 -32.61 3.02
CA VAL A 69 6.40 -31.54 2.21
C VAL A 69 7.65 -31.05 2.92
N THR A 70 8.81 -31.61 2.55
CA THR A 70 10.09 -30.90 2.66
C THR A 70 9.88 -29.58 1.94
N LEU A 71 10.08 -28.44 2.61
CA LEU A 71 9.92 -27.09 2.04
C LEU A 71 10.43 -27.11 0.60
N PRO A 72 9.57 -27.01 -0.42
CA PRO A 72 10.10 -26.90 -1.75
C PRO A 72 10.73 -25.52 -1.81
N THR A 73 11.92 -25.47 -2.42
CA THR A 73 12.59 -24.33 -3.04
C THR A 73 11.71 -23.66 -4.13
N VAL A 74 10.38 -23.69 -3.97
CA VAL A 74 9.37 -23.25 -4.93
C VAL A 74 8.56 -22.18 -4.24
N SER A 75 8.73 -20.95 -4.71
CA SER A 75 7.87 -19.82 -4.41
C SER A 75 6.41 -20.20 -4.60
N VAL A 76 5.63 -20.23 -3.52
CA VAL A 76 4.18 -20.40 -3.60
C VAL A 76 3.60 -19.02 -3.91
N SER A 77 3.02 -18.87 -5.10
CA SER A 77 2.43 -17.60 -5.51
C SER A 77 1.23 -17.21 -4.63
N ALA A 78 1.02 -15.92 -4.46
CA ALA A 78 -0.15 -15.37 -3.75
C ALA A 78 -1.49 -15.90 -4.29
N ALA A 79 -1.59 -16.13 -5.61
CA ALA A 79 -2.79 -16.69 -6.23
C ALA A 79 -3.10 -18.11 -5.71
N THR A 80 -2.06 -18.93 -5.51
CA THR A 80 -2.20 -20.29 -5.00
C THR A 80 -2.65 -20.28 -3.54
N LEU A 81 -2.09 -19.39 -2.72
CA LEU A 81 -2.51 -19.20 -1.32
C LEU A 81 -3.96 -18.71 -1.22
N GLY A 82 -4.38 -17.82 -2.13
CA GLY A 82 -5.74 -17.33 -2.22
C GLY A 82 -6.77 -18.45 -2.34
N ASN A 83 -6.50 -19.49 -3.13
CA ASN A 83 -7.40 -20.64 -3.29
C ASN A 83 -7.60 -21.46 -2.01
N TYR A 84 -6.61 -21.45 -1.10
CA TYR A 84 -6.67 -22.22 0.15
C TYR A 84 -7.22 -21.42 1.33
N LEU A 85 -7.14 -20.09 1.27
CA LEU A 85 -7.49 -19.20 2.38
C LEU A 85 -8.81 -18.45 2.17
N SER A 86 -9.17 -18.16 0.91
CA SER A 86 -10.40 -17.47 0.55
C SER A 86 -11.42 -18.47 -0.02
N PRO A 87 -12.72 -18.36 0.30
CA PRO A 87 -13.36 -17.37 1.17
C PRO A 87 -13.43 -17.76 2.66
N THR A 88 -13.03 -18.98 3.02
CA THR A 88 -13.33 -19.57 4.34
C THR A 88 -12.58 -18.91 5.50
N TYR A 89 -11.29 -18.58 5.32
CA TYR A 89 -10.44 -18.04 6.38
C TYR A 89 -10.16 -16.54 6.22
N VAL A 90 -10.30 -16.01 5.00
CA VAL A 90 -10.25 -14.57 4.70
C VAL A 90 -11.26 -14.22 3.60
N LYS A 91 -11.98 -13.11 3.77
CA LYS A 91 -13.02 -12.66 2.82
C LYS A 91 -12.45 -12.31 1.44
N THR A 92 -11.27 -11.70 1.41
CA THR A 92 -10.57 -11.32 0.18
C THR A 92 -9.07 -11.44 0.44
N PHE A 93 -8.41 -12.35 -0.27
CA PHE A 93 -6.96 -12.50 -0.16
C PHE A 93 -6.25 -11.32 -0.88
N PRO A 94 -5.35 -10.59 -0.20
CA PRO A 94 -4.61 -9.51 -0.84
C PRO A 94 -3.58 -10.08 -1.82
N GLN A 95 -3.76 -9.85 -3.12
CA GLN A 95 -2.87 -10.37 -4.17
C GLN A 95 -1.64 -9.50 -4.44
N ARG A 96 -1.67 -8.22 -4.01
CA ARG A 96 -0.62 -7.24 -4.23
C ARG A 96 -0.23 -6.56 -2.92
N ASP A 97 1.02 -6.12 -2.82
CA ASP A 97 1.52 -5.32 -1.71
C ASP A 97 1.11 -3.83 -1.83
N GLY A 98 1.49 -3.01 -0.84
CA GLY A 98 1.26 -1.57 -0.85
C GLY A 98 1.97 -0.81 -1.97
N TRP A 99 2.91 -1.42 -2.70
CA TRP A 99 3.58 -0.86 -3.86
C TRP A 99 2.98 -1.34 -5.19
N GLY A 100 2.03 -2.27 -5.16
CA GLY A 100 1.36 -2.84 -6.34
C GLY A 100 2.08 -4.05 -6.94
N ASN A 101 3.16 -4.51 -6.31
CA ASN A 101 3.86 -5.72 -6.72
C ASN A 101 3.08 -6.96 -6.27
N ASP A 102 3.16 -8.02 -7.06
CA ASP A 102 2.63 -9.33 -6.66
C ASP A 102 3.54 -9.96 -5.58
N TRP A 103 2.96 -10.79 -4.70
CA TRP A 103 3.74 -11.54 -3.70
C TRP A 103 4.46 -12.70 -4.40
N ASN A 104 5.74 -12.51 -4.71
CA ASN A 104 6.62 -13.49 -5.35
C ASN A 104 7.48 -14.24 -4.34
#